data_AF-A0A374HVH2-F1
#
_entry.id   AF-A0A374HVH2-F1
#
_cell.length_a   1.000
_cell.length_b   1.000
_cell.length_c   1.000
_cell.angle_alpha   90.00
_cell.angle_beta   90.00
_cell.angle_gamma   90.00
#
_symmetry.space_group_name_H-M   'P 1'
#
loop_
_entity.id
_entity.type
_entity.pdbx_description
1 polymer ?
#
loop_
_entity_poly.entity_id
_entity_poly.type
_entity_poly.pdbx_seq_one_letter_code
_entity_poly.pdbx_strand_id
1 'polypeptide(L)'
;MKKRIITYRQKIDSLLANADNISPEQWNAILQEHLTQIVFFQHERLVHLIVTVTFAILTMISIVAALMICNPLLYALTLLFLVLLLPYIMHYYTLENEVQKI
;
A
#
# COMPACT_ATOMS: atom_id res chain seq x y z
N MET A 1 -11.47 0.65 1.06
CA MET A 1 -10.73 1.61 1.90
C MET A 1 -11.20 3.05 1.73
N LYS A 2 -11.27 3.58 0.50
CA LYS A 2 -11.85 4.91 0.15
C LYS A 2 -12.99 5.43 1.04
N LYS A 3 -14.09 4.67 1.12
CA LYS A 3 -15.28 5.08 1.88
C LYS A 3 -14.98 5.32 3.37
N ARG A 4 -14.13 4.49 3.99
CA ARG A 4 -13.82 4.63 5.43
C ARG A 4 -13.01 5.89 5.72
N ILE A 5 -12.05 6.24 4.86
CA ILE A 5 -11.21 7.45 5.01
C ILE A 5 -12.07 8.72 4.89
N ILE A 6 -12.97 8.77 3.89
CA ILE A 6 -13.85 9.93 3.67
C ILE A 6 -14.82 10.11 4.84
N THR A 7 -15.43 9.02 5.33
CA THR A 7 -16.34 9.08 6.47
C THR A 7 -15.62 9.48 7.76
N TYR A 8 -14.38 9.05 7.96
CA TYR A 8 -13.58 9.43 9.13
C TYR A 8 -13.17 10.90 9.09
N ARG A 9 -12.79 11.43 7.90
CA ARG A 9 -12.47 12.85 7.71
C ARG A 9 -13.68 13.75 7.98
N GLN A 10 -14.85 13.37 7.47
CA GLN A 10 -16.11 14.06 7.77
C GLN A 10 -16.45 14.03 9.26
N LYS A 11 -16.15 12.93 9.96
CA LYS A 11 -16.35 12.80 11.40
C LYS A 11 -15.40 13.74 12.17
N ILE A 12 -14.12 13.80 11.79
CA ILE A 12 -13.12 14.71 12.36
C ILE A 12 -13.50 16.18 12.13
N ASP A 13 -13.90 16.55 10.91
CA ASP A 13 -14.34 17.91 10.59
C ASP A 13 -15.58 18.32 11.42
N SER A 14 -16.53 17.39 11.62
CA SER A 14 -17.71 17.63 12.48
C SER A 14 -17.37 17.75 13.97
N LEU A 15 -16.30 17.08 14.42
CA LEU A 15 -15.80 17.15 15.80
C LEU A 15 -15.00 18.43 16.03
N LEU A 16 -14.18 18.85 15.05
CA LEU A 16 -13.47 20.13 15.05
C LEU A 16 -14.43 21.33 15.02
N ALA A 17 -15.56 21.21 14.32
CA ALA A 17 -16.61 22.23 14.35
C ALA A 17 -17.30 22.39 15.73
N ASN A 18 -17.15 21.40 16.62
CA ASN A 18 -17.66 21.41 18.00
C ASN A 18 -16.53 21.36 19.04
N ALA A 19 -15.36 21.92 18.71
CA ALA A 19 -14.13 21.84 19.50
C ALA A 19 -14.26 22.37 20.95
N ASP A 20 -15.22 23.26 21.22
CA ASP A 20 -15.40 23.87 22.55
C ASP A 20 -15.92 22.91 23.64
N ASN A 21 -16.36 21.68 23.29
CA ASN A 21 -16.91 20.70 24.24
C ASN A 21 -16.09 19.41 24.40
N ILE A 22 -14.89 19.31 23.80
CA ILE A 22 -14.12 18.07 23.76
C ILE A 22 -13.04 18.08 24.84
N SER A 23 -13.08 17.09 25.75
CA SER A 23 -12.06 16.96 26.79
C SER A 23 -10.70 16.55 26.21
N PRO A 24 -9.56 16.94 26.83
CA PRO A 24 -8.23 16.57 26.37
C PRO A 24 -8.01 15.05 26.23
N GLU A 25 -8.71 14.25 27.05
CA GLU A 25 -8.64 12.79 27.02
C GLU A 25 -9.30 12.19 25.76
N GLN A 26 -10.42 12.77 25.32
CA GLN A 26 -11.09 12.36 24.08
C GLN A 26 -10.25 12.73 22.85
N TRP A 27 -9.53 13.85 22.90
CA TRP A 27 -8.63 14.26 21.83
C TRP A 27 -7.45 13.30 21.66
N ASN A 28 -6.86 12.86 22.77
CA ASN A 28 -5.79 11.86 22.75
C ASN A 28 -6.25 10.51 22.20
N ALA A 29 -7.46 10.06 22.55
CA ALA A 29 -8.02 8.82 22.01
C ALA A 29 -8.21 8.87 20.47
N ILE A 30 -8.70 10.01 19.95
CA ILE A 30 -8.87 10.22 18.51
C ILE A 30 -7.52 10.27 17.78
N LEU A 31 -6.53 10.98 18.35
CA LEU A 31 -5.17 11.02 17.80
C LEU A 31 -4.53 9.63 17.74
N GLN A 32 -4.71 8.83 18.79
CA GLN A 32 -4.14 7.49 18.87
C GLN A 32 -4.79 6.53 17.85
N GLU A 33 -6.10 6.67 17.61
CA GLU A 33 -6.80 5.93 16.56
C GLU A 33 -6.31 6.34 15.16
N HIS A 34 -6.10 7.64 14.93
CA HIS A 34 -5.54 8.17 13.69
C HIS A 34 -4.12 7.66 13.40
N LEU A 35 -3.24 7.69 14.40
CA LEU A 35 -1.87 7.19 14.28
C LEU A 35 -1.87 5.70 13.95
N THR A 36 -2.75 4.91 14.57
CA THR A 36 -2.89 3.48 14.28
C THR A 36 -3.31 3.24 12.83
N GLN A 37 -4.25 4.04 12.30
CA GLN A 37 -4.64 3.96 10.90
C GLN A 37 -3.50 4.35 9.94
N ILE A 38 -2.76 5.43 10.23
CA ILE A 38 -1.60 5.84 9.43
C ILE A 38 -0.56 4.72 9.35
N VAL A 39 -0.24 4.09 10.50
CA VAL A 39 0.69 2.96 10.55
C VAL A 39 0.18 1.77 9.74
N PHE A 40 -1.12 1.48 9.78
CA PHE A 40 -1.72 0.42 8.97
C PHE A 40 -1.54 0.68 7.45
N PHE A 41 -1.82 1.91 7.01
CA PHE A 41 -1.62 2.31 5.60
C PHE A 41 -0.14 2.26 5.17
N GLN A 42 0.76 2.70 6.04
CA GLN A 42 2.20 2.61 5.78
C GLN A 42 2.68 1.17 5.71
N HIS A 43 2.19 0.29 6.59
CA HIS A 43 2.56 -1.12 6.60
C HIS A 43 2.15 -1.81 5.29
N GLU A 44 0.92 -1.59 4.83
CA GLU A 44 0.45 -2.15 3.55
C GLU A 44 1.34 -1.67 2.39
N ARG A 45 1.64 -0.36 2.31
CA ARG A 45 2.54 0.20 1.28
C ARG A 45 3.95 -0.42 1.35
N LEU A 46 4.52 -0.57 2.54
CA LEU A 46 5.85 -1.14 2.74
C LEU A 46 5.90 -2.60 2.27
N VAL A 47 4.90 -3.40 2.63
CA VAL A 47 4.78 -4.79 2.18
C VAL A 47 4.69 -4.86 0.66
N HIS A 48 3.85 -4.03 0.03
CA HIS A 48 3.77 -4.01 -1.43
C HIS A 48 5.08 -3.58 -2.08
N LEU A 49 5.82 -2.61 -1.52
CA LEU A 49 7.13 -2.22 -2.01
C LEU A 49 8.13 -3.38 -1.94
N ILE A 50 8.23 -4.05 -0.78
CA ILE A 50 9.14 -5.17 -0.55
C ILE A 50 8.84 -6.31 -1.53
N VAL A 51 7.57 -6.68 -1.69
CA VAL A 51 7.20 -7.77 -2.60
C VAL A 51 7.45 -7.38 -4.05
N THR A 52 7.15 -6.14 -4.46
CA THR A 52 7.43 -5.66 -5.83
C THR A 52 8.92 -5.67 -6.14
N VAL A 53 9.76 -5.17 -5.21
CA VAL A 53 11.23 -5.19 -5.36
C VAL A 53 11.76 -6.62 -5.42
N THR A 54 11.24 -7.52 -4.57
CA THR A 54 11.63 -8.94 -4.58
C THR A 54 11.30 -9.59 -5.92
N PHE A 55 10.08 -9.39 -6.45
CA PHE A 55 9.69 -9.90 -7.76
C PHE A 55 10.51 -9.28 -8.89
N ALA A 56 10.85 -7.99 -8.83
CA ALA A 56 11.70 -7.34 -9.82
C ALA A 56 13.11 -7.97 -9.88
N ILE A 57 13.72 -8.23 -8.72
CA ILE A 57 15.02 -8.90 -8.62
C ILE A 57 14.93 -10.33 -9.17
N LEU A 58 13.92 -11.09 -8.76
CA LEU A 58 13.71 -12.46 -9.25
C LEU A 58 13.48 -12.49 -10.78
N THR A 59 12.74 -11.52 -11.31
CA THR A 59 12.52 -11.40 -12.77
C THR A 59 13.83 -11.11 -13.48
N MET A 60 14.67 -10.21 -12.96
CA MET A 60 15.98 -9.90 -13.54
C MET A 60 16.89 -11.14 -13.56
N ILE A 61 16.96 -11.88 -12.44
CA ILE A 61 17.71 -13.15 -12.36
C ILE A 61 17.15 -14.16 -13.36
N SER A 62 15.83 -14.29 -13.44
CA SER A 62 15.17 -15.23 -14.35
C SER A 62 15.44 -14.91 -15.81
N ILE A 63 15.51 -13.62 -16.19
CA ILE A 63 15.87 -13.19 -17.56
C ILE A 63 17.31 -13.62 -17.87
N VAL A 64 18.26 -13.33 -16.98
CA VAL A 64 19.67 -13.72 -17.17
C VAL A 64 19.79 -15.24 -17.30
N ALA A 65 19.12 -16.00 -16.44
CA ALA A 65 19.10 -17.46 -16.50
C ALA A 65 18.47 -17.99 -17.80
N ALA A 66 17.37 -17.39 -18.26
CA ALA A 66 16.70 -17.77 -19.51
C ALA A 66 17.60 -17.56 -20.73
N LEU A 67 18.37 -16.45 -20.76
CA LEU A 67 19.31 -16.15 -21.84
C LEU A 67 20.55 -17.07 -21.84
N MET A 68 21.02 -17.51 -20.66
CA MET A 68 22.20 -18.38 -20.54
C MET A 68 21.87 -19.85 -20.82
N ILE A 69 20.74 -20.32 -20.31
CA ILE A 69 20.35 -21.74 -20.37
C ILE A 69 19.52 -22.04 -21.64
N CYS A 70 18.88 -21.02 -22.25
CA CYS A 70 18.01 -21.14 -23.43
C CYS A 70 16.89 -22.19 -23.28
N ASN A 71 16.42 -22.43 -22.04
CA ASN A 71 15.35 -23.38 -21.78
C ASN A 71 13.97 -22.70 -21.90
N PRO A 72 13.05 -23.20 -22.76
CA PRO A 72 11.70 -22.64 -22.91
C PRO A 72 10.92 -22.53 -21.59
N LEU A 73 11.18 -23.42 -20.63
CA LEU A 73 10.54 -23.38 -19.31
C LEU A 73 10.92 -22.13 -18.49
N LEU A 74 12.16 -21.63 -18.64
CA LEU A 74 12.60 -20.41 -17.95
C LEU A 74 11.93 -19.16 -18.52
N TYR A 75 11.64 -19.13 -19.82
CA TYR A 75 10.87 -18.04 -20.43
C TYR A 75 9.43 -18.02 -19.92
N ALA A 76 8.79 -19.19 -19.75
CA ALA A 76 7.48 -19.30 -19.13
C ALA A 76 7.49 -18.82 -17.66
N LEU A 77 8.55 -19.16 -16.90
CA LEU A 77 8.73 -18.69 -15.53
C LEU A 77 8.92 -17.17 -15.46
N THR A 78 9.71 -16.58 -16.36
CA THR A 78 9.86 -15.13 -16.46
C THR A 78 8.53 -14.44 -16.79
N LEU A 79 7.75 -15.00 -17.72
CA LEU A 79 6.43 -14.46 -18.06
C LEU A 79 5.47 -14.51 -16.88
N LEU A 80 5.49 -15.60 -16.09
CA LEU A 80 4.70 -15.72 -14.87
C LEU A 80 5.05 -14.60 -13.87
N PHE A 81 6.33 -14.34 -13.63
CA PHE A 81 6.75 -13.25 -12.75
C PHE A 81 6.31 -11.88 -13.26
N LEU A 82 6.32 -11.67 -14.58
CA LEU A 82 5.88 -10.44 -15.21
C LEU A 82 4.36 -10.21 -15.06
N VAL A 83 3.56 -11.27 -15.23
CA VAL A 83 2.10 -11.23 -15.01
C VAL A 83 1.77 -10.97 -13.54
N LEU A 84 2.54 -11.54 -12.60
CA LEU A 84 2.36 -11.26 -11.17
C LEU A 84 2.78 -9.83 -10.78
N LEU A 85 3.71 -9.21 -11.52
CA LEU A 85 4.18 -7.84 -11.29
C LEU A 85 3.08 -6.79 -11.57
N LEU A 86 2.26 -7.00 -12.61
CA LEU A 86 1.19 -6.08 -13.03
C LEU A 86 0.13 -5.76 -11.95
N PRO A 87 -0.54 -6.75 -11.32
CA PRO A 87 -1.49 -6.49 -10.24
C PRO A 87 -0.80 -5.87 -9.02
N TYR A 88 0.47 -6.20 -8.79
CA TYR A 88 1.25 -5.59 -7.70
C TYR A 88 1.49 -4.10 -7.92
N ILE A 89 1.86 -3.68 -9.13
CA ILE A 89 2.02 -2.26 -9.49
C ILE A 89 0.68 -1.53 -9.42
N MET A 90 -0.40 -2.10 -9.97
CA MET A 90 -1.73 -1.50 -9.90
C MET A 90 -2.24 -1.32 -8.47
N HIS A 91 -2.03 -2.32 -7.63
CA HIS A 91 -2.41 -2.26 -6.22
C HIS A 91 -1.57 -1.20 -5.47
N TYR A 92 -0.28 -1.10 -5.78
CA TYR A 92 0.60 -0.06 -5.24
C TYR A 92 0.14 1.36 -5.61
N TYR A 93 -0.16 1.63 -6.88
CA TYR A 93 -0.66 2.94 -7.33
C TYR A 93 -2.03 3.30 -6.73
N THR A 94 -2.88 2.30 -6.54
CA THR A 94 -4.21 2.51 -5.92
C THR A 94 -4.08 2.83 -4.43
N LEU A 95 -3.11 2.25 -3.73
CA LEU A 95 -2.80 2.57 -2.33
C LEU A 95 -2.13 3.93 -2.16
N GLU A 96 -1.15 4.26 -3.01
CA GLU A 96 -0.41 5.52 -2.91
C GLU A 96 -1.30 6.75 -3.15
N ASN A 97 -2.20 6.70 -4.15
CA ASN A 97 -3.17 7.77 -4.41
C ASN A 97 -4.17 8.01 -3.26
N GLU A 98 -4.38 7.02 -2.39
CA GLU A 98 -5.26 7.13 -1.23
C GLU A 98 -4.54 7.70 -0.01
N VAL A 99 -3.27 7.34 0.19
CA VAL A 99 -2.44 7.88 1.27
C VAL A 99 -2.09 9.35 1.02
N GLN A 100 -1.84 9.74 -0.22
CA GLN A 100 -1.42 11.10 -0.60
C GLN A 100 -2.56 12.13 -0.60
N LYS A 101 -3.80 11.67 -0.46
CA LYS A 101 -4.99 12.53 -0.30
C LYS A 101 -5.29 12.89 1.16
N ILE A 102 -4.58 12.29 2.12
CA ILE A 102 -4.74 12.58 3.55
C ILE A 102 -4.03 13.89 3.86
#